data_AF-A0A950S9Q9-F1
#
_entry.id   AF-A0A950S9Q9-F1
#
_cell.length_a   1.000
_cell.length_b   1.000
_cell.length_c   1.000
_cell.angle_alpha   90.00
_cell.angle_beta   90.00
_cell.angle_gamma   90.00
#
_symmetry.space_group_name_H-M   'P 1'
#
loop_
_entity.id
_entity.type
_entity.pdbx_description
1 polymer ?
#
loop_
_entity_poly.entity_id
_entity_poly.type
_entity_poly.pdbx_seq_one_letter_code
_entity_poly.pdbx_strand_id
1 'polypeptide(L)'
;MASVFFELDRFELTDEHRLSVTGRWFGVRGRRFVRPTLTLRTSGGHSRSLADLAHKPWAAEDGMPWHAEFAVAPDDATVLEAELAVAPDIEIALPAPGGESQAGIRIRAPRQRGVGELSWSGTASRPRGAAPVRTARREIMDARHEIERLAGELESARREVERLAGELESARREVERLAGELEAARREVTAALAWRDEAEAELARAGAERDAAVAARDAATAERDGAARANVELEHRVVELDHQVAARDGRLDELMRVVDDRDGRLEKLRRAVADATLGWPS
;
A
#
# COMPACT_ATOMS: atom_id res chain seq x y z
N MET A 1 40.99 23.69 19.47
CA MET A 1 40.35 22.40 19.07
C MET A 1 39.81 21.70 20.30
N ALA A 2 38.48 21.53 20.35
CA ALA A 2 37.78 20.86 21.44
C ALA A 2 38.27 19.41 21.57
N SER A 3 38.49 18.96 22.80
CA SER A 3 38.74 17.54 23.09
C SER A 3 37.43 16.77 23.01
N VAL A 4 37.48 15.58 22.41
CA VAL A 4 36.34 14.66 22.35
C VAL A 4 36.35 13.78 23.58
N PHE A 5 35.17 13.59 24.15
CA PHE A 5 34.95 12.72 25.29
C PHE A 5 33.72 11.86 25.05
N PHE A 6 33.73 10.65 25.60
CA PHE A 6 32.60 9.74 25.64
C PHE A 6 32.26 9.46 27.09
N GLU A 7 31.03 9.74 27.49
CA GLU A 7 30.51 9.34 28.78
C GLU A 7 29.82 7.99 28.59
N LEU A 8 30.39 6.92 29.16
CA LEU A 8 29.86 5.57 29.05
C LEU A 8 28.68 5.42 30.00
N ASP A 9 27.49 5.10 29.48
CA ASP A 9 26.30 4.83 30.29
C ASP A 9 26.23 3.33 30.62
N ARG A 10 26.48 2.44 29.64
CA ARG A 10 26.49 0.98 29.83
C ARG A 10 27.37 0.28 28.80
N PHE A 11 28.14 -0.71 29.24
CA PHE A 11 28.84 -1.67 28.38
C PHE A 11 28.66 -3.09 28.90
N GLU A 12 27.78 -3.84 28.25
CA GLU A 12 27.34 -5.15 28.74
C GLU A 12 27.26 -6.18 27.62
N LEU A 13 27.49 -7.43 27.98
CA LEU A 13 27.21 -8.60 27.14
C LEU A 13 25.74 -8.95 27.36
N THR A 14 24.89 -8.62 26.38
CA THR A 14 23.42 -8.79 26.48
C THR A 14 23.01 -10.23 26.15
N ASP A 15 23.69 -10.85 25.18
CA ASP A 15 23.55 -12.26 24.80
C ASP A 15 24.94 -12.91 24.76
N GLU A 16 25.06 -14.24 24.80
CA GLU A 16 26.35 -14.98 24.69
C GLU A 16 27.20 -14.56 23.47
N HIS A 17 26.60 -13.88 22.49
CA HIS A 17 27.24 -13.44 21.26
C HIS A 17 26.99 -11.95 20.92
N ARG A 18 26.55 -11.11 21.87
CA ARG A 18 26.20 -9.71 21.58
C ARG A 18 26.64 -8.75 22.68
N LEU A 19 27.47 -7.78 22.34
CA LEU A 19 27.85 -6.67 23.21
C LEU A 19 27.06 -5.40 22.85
N SER A 20 26.49 -4.74 23.87
CA SER A 20 25.84 -3.43 23.75
C SER A 20 26.68 -2.35 24.43
N VAL A 21 26.92 -1.25 23.71
CA VAL A 21 27.56 -0.04 24.23
C VAL A 21 26.56 1.11 24.13
N THR A 22 26.23 1.73 25.26
CA THR A 22 25.46 2.98 25.32
C THR A 22 26.24 4.06 26.04
N GLY A 23 26.06 5.31 25.61
CA GLY A 23 26.71 6.45 26.24
C GLY A 23 26.40 7.76 25.51
N ARG A 24 27.21 8.79 25.75
CA ARG A 24 27.04 10.12 25.15
C ARG A 24 28.36 10.67 24.66
N TRP A 25 28.35 11.22 23.46
CA TRP A 25 29.53 11.85 22.87
C TRP A 25 29.50 13.36 23.10
N PHE A 26 30.65 13.93 23.45
CA PHE A 26 30.85 15.37 23.63
C PHE A 26 32.03 15.87 22.81
N GLY A 27 31.93 17.09 22.28
CA GLY A 27 32.95 17.72 21.44
C GLY A 27 32.96 17.21 19.98
N VAL A 28 31.88 16.59 19.52
CA VAL A 28 31.80 15.88 18.23
C VAL A 28 31.18 16.68 17.08
N ARG A 29 30.76 17.93 17.33
CA ARG A 29 30.19 18.80 16.29
C ARG A 29 31.12 18.93 15.07
N GLY A 30 30.57 18.62 13.89
CA GLY A 30 31.29 18.66 12.61
C GLY A 30 32.11 17.42 12.27
N ARG A 31 32.07 16.36 13.10
CA ARG A 31 32.76 15.08 12.83
C ARG A 31 31.85 14.09 12.12
N ARG A 32 32.43 13.29 11.23
CA ARG A 32 31.71 12.27 10.45
C ARG A 32 31.82 10.92 11.13
N PHE A 33 30.77 10.54 11.83
CA PHE A 33 30.64 9.19 12.37
C PHE A 33 30.41 8.19 11.23
N VAL A 34 31.17 7.11 11.25
CA VAL A 34 31.04 5.97 10.33
C VAL A 34 30.49 4.76 11.09
N ARG A 35 30.36 3.61 10.42
CA ARG A 35 29.94 2.37 11.10
C ARG A 35 30.90 2.06 12.25
N PRO A 36 30.42 2.03 13.50
CA PRO A 36 31.28 1.77 14.65
C PRO A 36 31.93 0.41 14.54
N THR A 37 33.19 0.32 14.97
CA THR A 37 33.96 -0.92 15.01
C THR A 37 34.48 -1.12 16.43
N LEU A 38 34.21 -2.29 16.99
CA LEU A 38 34.70 -2.71 18.29
C LEU A 38 35.82 -3.73 18.10
N THR A 39 37.00 -3.44 18.65
CA THR A 39 38.12 -4.36 18.69
C THR A 39 38.26 -4.87 20.12
N LEU A 40 38.10 -6.17 20.33
CA LEU A 40 38.25 -6.82 21.61
C LEU A 40 39.61 -7.51 21.65
N ARG A 41 40.36 -7.29 22.72
CA ARG A 41 41.53 -8.09 23.05
C ARG A 41 41.15 -9.06 24.14
N THR A 42 41.06 -10.34 23.79
CA THR A 42 40.76 -11.42 24.72
C THR A 42 42.04 -12.17 25.10
N SER A 43 41.97 -13.06 26.08
CA SER A 43 43.09 -13.96 26.42
C SER A 43 43.49 -14.90 25.26
N GLY A 44 42.60 -15.13 24.29
CA GLY A 44 42.80 -16.01 23.13
C GLY A 44 43.25 -15.32 21.84
N GLY A 45 43.17 -13.98 21.77
CA GLY A 45 43.55 -13.23 20.57
C GLY A 45 42.91 -11.85 20.47
N HIS A 46 42.90 -11.27 19.27
CA HIS A 46 42.20 -10.02 18.98
C HIS A 46 41.03 -10.32 18.03
N SER A 47 39.84 -9.83 18.37
CA SER A 47 38.64 -9.97 17.54
C SER A 47 38.12 -8.58 17.16
N ARG A 48 37.70 -8.41 15.91
CA ARG A 48 37.19 -7.15 15.38
C ARG A 48 35.75 -7.34 14.89
N SER A 49 34.82 -6.60 15.47
CA SER A 49 33.40 -6.68 15.18
C SER A 49 32.84 -5.34 14.72
N LEU A 50 31.98 -5.38 13.71
CA LEU A 50 31.29 -4.19 13.20
C LEU A 50 29.92 -4.05 13.86
N ALA A 51 29.48 -2.82 14.10
CA ALA A 51 28.18 -2.57 14.72
C ALA A 51 27.02 -3.09 13.86
N ASP A 52 25.98 -3.61 14.49
CA ASP A 52 24.73 -4.01 13.85
C ASP A 52 24.09 -2.82 13.10
N LEU A 53 23.49 -3.11 11.96
CA LEU A 53 22.79 -2.14 11.12
C LEU A 53 21.44 -1.70 11.72
N ALA A 54 20.91 -2.44 12.70
CA ALA A 54 19.65 -2.13 13.39
C ALA A 54 19.63 -0.72 14.03
N HIS A 55 20.80 -0.19 14.40
CA HIS A 55 20.93 1.09 15.12
C HIS A 55 21.49 2.24 14.26
N LYS A 56 21.32 2.16 12.93
CA LYS A 56 21.63 3.27 12.02
C LYS A 56 20.52 4.34 12.10
N PRO A 57 20.83 5.65 12.12
CA PRO A 57 22.14 6.27 11.90
C PRO A 57 23.01 6.40 13.17
N TRP A 58 24.29 6.01 13.06
CA TRP A 58 25.27 6.10 14.16
C TRP A 58 25.83 7.51 14.41
N ALA A 59 25.31 8.52 13.73
CA ALA A 59 25.75 9.90 13.89
C ALA A 59 25.40 10.39 15.30
N ALA A 60 26.43 10.65 16.11
CA ALA A 60 26.23 11.17 17.45
C ALA A 60 26.03 12.69 17.42
N GLU A 61 24.99 13.16 18.10
CA GLU A 61 24.82 14.57 18.43
C GLU A 61 25.45 14.86 19.80
N ASP A 62 25.97 16.08 19.94
CA ASP A 62 26.69 16.52 21.14
C ASP A 62 25.79 16.45 22.38
N GLY A 63 26.12 15.56 23.32
CA GLY A 63 25.38 15.32 24.56
C GLY A 63 24.12 14.46 24.46
N MET A 64 23.78 13.97 23.27
CA MET A 64 22.63 13.07 23.06
C MET A 64 22.99 11.60 23.32
N PRO A 65 22.01 10.75 23.71
CA PRO A 65 22.24 9.32 23.88
C PRO A 65 22.65 8.67 22.56
N TRP A 66 23.65 7.80 22.65
CA TRP A 66 24.24 7.06 21.54
C TRP A 66 24.31 5.57 21.90
N HIS A 67 23.98 4.71 20.95
CA HIS A 67 23.93 3.26 21.14
C HIS A 67 24.51 2.51 19.93
N ALA A 68 25.28 1.46 20.20
CA ALA A 68 25.74 0.51 19.20
C ALA A 68 25.82 -0.91 19.78
N GLU A 69 25.41 -1.88 18.97
CA GLU A 69 25.51 -3.32 19.28
C GLU A 69 26.52 -4.00 18.37
N PHE A 70 27.25 -4.98 18.88
CA PHE A 70 28.29 -5.70 18.17
C PHE A 70 28.08 -7.20 18.32
N ALA A 71 28.12 -7.93 17.20
CA ALA A 71 28.14 -9.39 17.21
C ALA A 71 29.53 -9.88 17.59
N VAL A 72 29.64 -10.72 18.60
CA VAL A 72 30.89 -11.30 19.10
C VAL A 72 30.95 -12.77 18.70
N ALA A 73 32.12 -13.22 18.23
CA ALA A 73 32.33 -14.63 17.92
C ALA A 73 32.29 -15.47 19.22
N PRO A 74 31.78 -16.72 19.16
CA PRO A 74 31.79 -17.63 20.30
C PRO A 74 33.23 -18.04 20.61
N ASP A 75 33.87 -17.33 21.54
CA ASP A 75 35.17 -17.68 22.10
C ASP A 75 35.08 -17.50 23.62
N ASP A 76 35.38 -18.55 24.39
CA ASP A 76 35.32 -18.58 25.87
C ASP A 76 36.42 -17.69 26.52
N ALA A 77 37.04 -16.81 25.75
CA ALA A 77 38.14 -15.97 26.17
C ALA A 77 37.63 -14.73 26.91
N THR A 78 38.15 -14.50 28.13
CA THR A 78 37.82 -13.30 28.90
C THR A 78 38.30 -12.05 28.18
N VAL A 79 37.41 -11.06 28.01
CA VAL A 79 37.74 -9.77 27.41
C VAL A 79 38.65 -8.99 28.36
N LEU A 80 39.88 -8.70 27.93
CA LEU A 80 40.88 -7.97 28.71
C LEU A 80 40.82 -6.48 28.42
N GLU A 81 40.68 -6.10 27.14
CA GLU A 81 40.57 -4.71 26.70
C GLU A 81 39.56 -4.61 25.55
N ALA A 82 38.86 -3.49 25.46
CA ALA A 82 37.93 -3.19 24.37
C ALA A 82 38.25 -1.80 23.79
N GLU A 83 38.31 -1.69 22.48
CA GLU A 83 38.56 -0.42 21.77
C GLU A 83 37.42 -0.13 20.80
N LEU A 84 36.82 1.05 20.92
CA LEU A 84 35.71 1.50 20.10
C LEU A 84 36.17 2.60 19.14
N ALA A 85 36.09 2.32 17.84
CA ALA A 85 36.30 3.28 16.76
C ALA A 85 34.96 3.72 16.15
N VAL A 86 34.65 5.02 16.19
CA VAL A 86 33.38 5.57 15.64
C VAL A 86 33.59 6.55 14.49
N ALA A 87 34.80 7.11 14.34
CA ALA A 87 35.19 8.02 13.28
C ALA A 87 36.68 7.82 12.94
N PRO A 88 37.17 8.28 11.78
CA PRO A 88 38.58 8.15 11.39
C PRO A 88 39.59 8.76 12.38
N ASP A 89 39.12 9.66 13.25
CA ASP A 89 39.91 10.38 14.24
C ASP A 89 39.36 10.22 15.68
N ILE A 90 38.50 9.21 15.92
CA ILE A 90 37.93 8.90 17.24
C ILE A 90 38.02 7.39 17.49
N GLU A 91 38.98 7.03 18.35
CA GLU A 91 39.18 5.71 18.91
C GLU A 91 39.24 5.86 20.44
N ILE A 92 38.48 5.07 21.19
CA ILE A 92 38.48 5.10 22.65
C ILE A 92 38.66 3.70 23.24
N ALA A 93 39.42 3.59 24.32
CA ALA A 93 39.51 2.35 25.08
C ALA A 93 38.36 2.28 26.09
N LEU A 94 37.49 1.29 25.93
CA LEU A 94 36.40 0.94 26.83
C LEU A 94 36.91 -0.01 27.94
N PRO A 95 36.35 0.09 29.16
CA PRO A 95 36.59 -0.90 30.22
C PRO A 95 36.07 -2.30 29.81
N ALA A 96 36.49 -3.37 30.49
CA ALA A 96 35.98 -4.72 30.24
C ALA A 96 34.45 -4.81 30.51
N PRO A 97 33.66 -5.56 29.73
CA PRO A 97 32.19 -5.56 29.83
C PRO A 97 31.68 -6.16 31.16
N GLY A 98 30.58 -5.62 31.70
CA GLY A 98 29.82 -6.25 32.80
C GLY A 98 30.10 -5.75 34.23
N GLY A 99 30.77 -4.61 34.41
CA GLY A 99 30.97 -4.01 35.73
C GLY A 99 29.91 -2.96 36.07
N GLU A 100 29.18 -3.11 37.17
CA GLU A 100 28.19 -2.13 37.67
C GLU A 100 28.78 -0.73 37.93
N SER A 101 30.11 -0.60 38.04
CA SER A 101 30.83 0.66 38.28
C SER A 101 31.25 1.42 37.00
N GLN A 102 30.66 1.11 35.84
CA GLN A 102 31.07 1.70 34.55
C GLN A 102 30.20 2.87 34.07
N ALA A 103 29.02 3.06 34.66
CA ALA A 103 28.12 4.15 34.32
C ALA A 103 28.73 5.50 34.76
N GLY A 104 28.84 6.43 33.82
CA GLY A 104 29.40 7.78 34.02
C GLY A 104 30.91 7.90 33.82
N ILE A 105 31.61 6.85 33.37
CA ILE A 105 33.05 6.96 33.04
C ILE A 105 33.22 7.88 31.84
N ARG A 106 33.98 8.96 32.03
CA ARG A 106 34.38 9.87 30.95
C ARG A 106 35.68 9.40 30.30
N ILE A 107 35.55 8.81 29.13
CA ILE A 107 36.65 8.31 28.31
C ILE A 107 37.04 9.40 27.32
N ARG A 108 38.29 9.85 27.40
CA ARG A 108 38.81 10.88 26.50
C ARG A 108 39.41 10.22 25.26
N ALA A 109 39.00 10.66 24.07
CA ALA A 109 39.67 10.24 22.84
C ALA A 109 41.13 10.76 22.85
N PRO A 110 42.13 9.89 22.61
CA PRO A 110 43.51 10.29 22.54
C PRO A 110 43.67 11.29 21.40
N ARG A 111 44.42 12.37 21.65
CA ARG A 111 44.85 13.26 20.58
C ARG A 111 45.90 12.50 19.79
N GLN A 112 45.61 12.08 18.57
CA GLN A 112 46.65 11.64 17.65
C GLN A 112 47.61 12.82 17.41
N ARG A 113 48.70 12.86 18.18
CA ARG A 113 49.88 13.65 17.85
C ARG A 113 50.60 12.90 16.75
N GLY A 114 50.86 13.59 15.65
CA GLY A 114 51.72 13.09 14.59
C GLY A 114 53.02 12.54 15.17
N VAL A 115 53.36 11.35 14.70
CA VAL A 115 54.62 10.66 14.97
C VAL A 115 55.77 11.56 14.54
N GLY A 116 56.72 11.81 15.43
CA GLY A 116 58.04 12.29 15.07
C GLY A 116 58.69 13.26 16.05
N GLU A 117 59.31 12.75 17.10
CA GLU A 117 60.61 13.30 17.52
C GLU A 117 61.38 12.24 18.33
N LEU A 118 62.27 11.55 17.64
CA LEU A 118 63.27 10.68 18.24
C LEU A 118 64.29 11.56 18.99
N SER A 119 64.23 11.50 20.31
CA SER A 119 65.32 11.90 21.19
C SER A 119 66.54 11.01 20.93
N TRP A 120 67.53 11.52 20.20
CA TRP A 120 68.82 10.87 20.02
C TRP A 120 69.84 11.43 21.02
N SER A 121 70.01 10.73 22.15
CA SER A 121 71.23 10.85 22.94
C SER A 121 72.26 9.90 22.35
N GLY A 122 73.22 10.43 21.59
CA GLY A 122 74.24 9.65 20.92
C GLY A 122 75.53 10.44 20.78
N THR A 123 76.51 10.07 21.60
CA THR A 123 77.86 10.60 21.75
C THR A 123 78.60 10.79 20.42
N ALA A 124 79.43 11.83 20.40
CA ALA A 124 80.28 12.22 19.31
C ALA A 124 81.22 11.08 18.85
N SER A 125 81.18 10.78 17.55
CA SER A 125 82.38 10.40 16.79
C SER A 125 82.17 10.65 15.30
N ARG A 126 82.94 11.62 14.78
CA ARG A 126 83.30 11.78 13.36
C ARG A 126 84.43 10.76 13.09
N PRO A 127 84.70 10.27 11.85
CA PRO A 127 84.27 10.81 10.56
C PRO A 127 83.87 9.77 9.48
N ARG A 128 83.13 10.22 8.44
CA ARG A 128 83.22 9.87 6.99
C ARG A 128 81.88 10.17 6.29
N GLY A 129 81.72 11.41 5.86
CA GLY A 129 80.55 11.86 5.10
C GLY A 129 80.64 11.41 3.65
N ALA A 130 79.98 10.31 3.31
CA ALA A 130 79.60 9.96 1.93
C ALA A 130 78.59 8.80 1.89
N ALA A 131 78.71 7.80 2.77
CA ALA A 131 77.83 6.62 2.78
C ALA A 131 76.41 6.87 3.34
N PRO A 132 76.22 7.56 4.49
CA PRO A 132 74.87 7.80 5.04
C PRO A 132 74.03 8.78 4.22
N VAL A 133 74.69 9.70 3.50
CA VAL A 133 74.01 10.66 2.61
C VAL A 133 73.52 9.96 1.34
N ARG A 134 74.20 8.91 0.88
CA ARG A 134 73.78 8.12 -0.30
C ARG A 134 72.59 7.22 0.01
N THR A 135 72.53 6.62 1.20
CA THR A 135 71.37 5.82 1.64
C THR A 135 70.15 6.70 1.87
N ALA A 136 70.30 7.81 2.59
CA ALA A 136 69.22 8.78 2.79
C ALA A 136 68.69 9.35 1.45
N ARG A 137 69.58 9.61 0.49
CA ARG A 137 69.17 10.07 -0.86
C ARG A 137 68.37 9.01 -1.62
N ARG A 138 68.66 7.73 -1.42
CA ARG A 138 67.92 6.62 -2.04
C ARG A 138 66.57 6.41 -1.37
N GLU A 139 66.51 6.44 -0.05
CA GLU A 139 65.25 6.40 0.71
C GLU A 139 64.32 7.57 0.34
N ILE A 140 64.85 8.78 0.17
CA ILE A 140 64.08 9.93 -0.33
C ILE A 140 63.57 9.69 -1.75
N MET A 141 64.38 9.06 -2.61
CA MET A 141 63.98 8.74 -3.98
C MET A 141 62.87 7.68 -3.99
N ASP A 142 62.98 6.63 -3.17
CA ASP A 142 61.98 5.57 -3.07
C ASP A 142 60.68 6.10 -2.46
N ALA A 143 60.76 6.94 -1.41
CA ALA A 143 59.60 7.62 -0.84
C ALA A 143 58.92 8.57 -1.85
N ARG A 144 59.68 9.24 -2.72
CA ARG A 144 59.11 10.07 -3.80
C ARG A 144 58.35 9.24 -4.83
N HIS A 145 58.92 8.13 -5.28
CA HIS A 145 58.22 7.21 -6.20
C HIS A 145 56.96 6.64 -5.56
N GLU A 146 57.01 6.32 -4.25
CA GLU A 146 55.85 5.82 -3.52
C GLU A 146 54.76 6.90 -3.37
N ILE A 147 55.13 8.15 -3.07
CA ILE A 147 54.19 9.28 -3.07
C ILE A 147 53.54 9.45 -4.45
N GLU A 148 54.30 9.33 -5.52
CA GLU A 148 53.78 9.49 -6.89
C GLU A 148 52.84 8.34 -7.29
N ARG A 149 53.16 7.10 -6.90
CA ARG A 149 52.27 5.94 -7.04
C ARG A 149 50.95 6.15 -6.30
N LEU A 150 51.03 6.50 -5.01
CA LEU A 150 49.85 6.74 -4.17
C LEU A 150 49.00 7.93 -4.68
N ALA A 151 49.64 8.97 -5.22
CA ALA A 151 48.93 10.08 -5.85
C ALA A 151 48.14 9.63 -7.09
N GLY A 152 48.71 8.76 -7.93
CA GLY A 152 48.02 8.17 -9.09
C GLY A 152 46.86 7.26 -8.71
N GLU A 153 47.00 6.48 -7.64
CA GLU A 153 45.93 5.63 -7.08
C GLU A 153 44.79 6.47 -6.50
N LEU A 154 45.12 7.51 -5.73
CA LEU A 154 44.13 8.45 -5.18
C LEU A 154 43.34 9.14 -6.30
N GLU A 155 44.02 9.57 -7.35
CA GLU A 155 43.40 10.21 -8.50
C GLU A 155 42.49 9.23 -9.27
N SER A 156 42.90 7.98 -9.45
CA SER A 156 42.06 6.94 -10.07
C SER A 156 40.83 6.62 -9.22
N ALA A 157 40.99 6.49 -7.90
CA ALA A 157 39.88 6.29 -6.98
C ALA A 157 38.90 7.48 -6.98
N ARG A 158 39.39 8.72 -7.10
CA ARG A 158 38.54 9.91 -7.22
C ARG A 158 37.67 9.88 -8.48
N ARG A 159 38.26 9.53 -9.63
CA ARG A 159 37.50 9.39 -10.89
C ARG A 159 36.44 8.29 -10.79
N GLU A 160 36.75 7.19 -10.11
CA GLU A 160 35.80 6.11 -9.90
C GLU A 160 34.63 6.54 -8.99
N VAL A 161 34.91 7.29 -7.93
CA VAL A 161 33.87 7.87 -7.07
C VAL A 161 32.98 8.83 -7.86
N GLU A 162 33.54 9.66 -8.73
CA GLU A 162 32.79 10.59 -9.57
C GLU A 162 31.90 9.85 -10.59
N ARG A 163 32.42 8.79 -11.22
CA ARG A 163 31.65 7.91 -12.11
C ARG A 163 30.47 7.26 -11.38
N LEU A 164 30.73 6.63 -10.23
CA LEU A 164 29.70 5.98 -9.43
C LEU A 164 28.66 6.98 -8.89
N ALA A 165 29.07 8.19 -8.55
CA ALA A 165 28.14 9.25 -8.14
C ALA A 165 27.20 9.63 -9.30
N GLY A 166 27.72 9.77 -10.53
CA GLY A 166 26.91 10.01 -11.72
C GLY A 166 25.92 8.88 -12.02
N GLU A 167 26.34 7.63 -11.88
CA GLU A 167 25.48 6.46 -12.06
C GLU A 167 24.37 6.40 -11.00
N LEU A 168 24.70 6.67 -9.74
CA LEU A 168 23.73 6.73 -8.65
C LEU A 168 22.69 7.84 -8.88
N GLU A 169 23.14 9.01 -9.35
CA GLU A 169 22.28 10.13 -9.70
C GLU A 169 21.33 9.76 -10.86
N SER A 170 21.85 9.11 -11.91
CA SER A 170 21.03 8.64 -13.04
C SER A 170 20.00 7.60 -12.61
N ALA A 171 20.42 6.63 -11.78
CA ALA A 171 19.52 5.61 -11.25
C ALA A 171 18.42 6.21 -10.37
N ARG A 172 18.74 7.23 -9.57
CA ARG A 172 17.74 7.95 -8.75
C ARG A 172 16.69 8.64 -9.61
N ARG A 173 17.11 9.33 -10.67
CA ARG A 173 16.17 9.98 -11.60
C ARG A 173 15.26 8.97 -12.29
N GLU A 174 15.81 7.82 -12.64
CA GLU A 174 15.01 6.74 -13.25
C GLU A 174 13.99 6.17 -12.27
N VAL A 175 14.36 5.96 -11.00
CA VAL A 175 13.43 5.53 -9.95
C VAL A 175 12.31 6.57 -9.75
N GLU A 176 12.64 7.85 -9.74
CA GLU A 176 11.66 8.93 -9.60
C GLU A 176 10.69 8.98 -10.79
N ARG A 177 11.21 8.83 -12.02
CA ARG A 177 10.39 8.72 -13.24
C ARG A 177 9.42 7.54 -13.17
N LEU A 178 9.94 6.35 -12.87
CA LEU A 178 9.13 5.13 -12.76
C LEU A 178 8.09 5.21 -11.63
N ALA A 179 8.42 5.87 -10.52
CA ALA A 179 7.45 6.11 -9.45
C ALA A 179 6.30 7.01 -9.92
N GLY A 180 6.61 8.08 -10.65
CA GLY A 180 5.60 8.95 -11.26
C GLY A 180 4.69 8.21 -12.25
N GLU A 181 5.27 7.36 -13.09
CA GLU A 181 4.52 6.52 -14.04
C GLU A 181 3.63 5.51 -13.33
N LEU A 182 4.12 4.86 -12.28
CA LEU A 182 3.33 3.94 -11.48
C LEU A 182 2.15 4.64 -10.81
N GLU A 183 2.34 5.85 -10.30
CA GLU A 183 1.24 6.64 -9.74
C GLU A 183 0.22 7.06 -10.80
N ALA A 184 0.67 7.49 -11.98
CA ALA A 184 -0.20 7.82 -13.09
C ALA A 184 -1.05 6.61 -13.51
N ALA A 185 -0.41 5.45 -13.72
CA ALA A 185 -1.11 4.20 -14.04
C ALA A 185 -2.11 3.79 -12.95
N ARG A 186 -1.78 3.97 -11.67
CA ARG A 186 -2.72 3.71 -10.55
C ARG A 186 -3.95 4.62 -10.59
N ARG A 187 -3.76 5.91 -10.93
CA ARG A 187 -4.87 6.86 -11.09
C ARG A 187 -5.77 6.45 -12.27
N GLU A 188 -5.17 6.04 -13.39
CA GLU A 188 -5.90 5.55 -14.55
C GLU A 188 -6.71 4.29 -14.23
N VAL A 189 -6.13 3.30 -13.55
CA VAL A 189 -6.84 2.10 -13.10
C VAL A 189 -8.00 2.46 -12.18
N THR A 190 -7.80 3.38 -11.24
CA THR A 190 -8.86 3.82 -10.32
C THR A 190 -10.01 4.50 -11.07
N ALA A 191 -9.70 5.36 -12.04
CA ALA A 191 -10.70 6.01 -12.88
C ALA A 191 -11.47 5.00 -13.76
N ALA A 192 -10.76 4.03 -14.34
CA ALA A 192 -11.37 2.98 -15.15
C ALA A 192 -12.31 2.09 -14.32
N LEU A 193 -11.95 1.75 -13.08
CA LEU A 193 -12.82 1.01 -12.17
C LEU A 193 -14.08 1.81 -11.82
N ALA A 194 -13.94 3.10 -11.51
CA ALA A 194 -15.10 3.97 -11.24
C ALA A 194 -16.05 4.06 -12.44
N TRP A 195 -15.50 4.20 -13.66
CA TRP A 195 -16.30 4.21 -14.88
C TRP A 195 -17.00 2.87 -15.13
N ARG A 196 -16.33 1.75 -14.88
CA ARG A 196 -16.94 0.42 -14.96
C ARG A 196 -18.11 0.28 -13.99
N ASP A 197 -17.92 0.68 -12.73
CA ASP A 197 -18.95 0.56 -11.69
C ASP A 197 -20.19 1.42 -12.05
N GLU A 198 -19.98 2.61 -12.63
CA GLU A 198 -21.06 3.45 -13.14
C GLU A 198 -21.79 2.81 -14.33
N ALA A 199 -21.05 2.23 -15.28
CA ALA A 199 -21.63 1.53 -16.42
C ALA A 199 -22.43 0.28 -15.98
N GLU A 200 -21.94 -0.46 -14.98
CA GLU A 200 -22.67 -1.60 -14.38
C GLU A 200 -23.96 -1.15 -13.69
N ALA A 201 -23.94 -0.02 -12.99
CA ALA A 201 -25.13 0.55 -12.36
C ALA A 201 -26.18 0.98 -13.41
N GLU A 202 -25.76 1.61 -14.51
CA GLU A 202 -26.64 1.97 -15.62
C GLU A 202 -27.23 0.73 -16.31
N LEU A 203 -26.43 -0.32 -16.53
CA LEU A 203 -26.94 -1.58 -17.08
C LEU A 203 -27.97 -2.22 -16.16
N ALA A 204 -27.75 -2.19 -14.84
CA ALA A 204 -28.71 -2.71 -13.87
C ALA A 204 -30.03 -1.92 -13.88
N ARG A 205 -29.98 -0.59 -14.00
CA ARG A 205 -31.16 0.27 -14.15
C ARG A 205 -31.94 -0.05 -15.42
N ALA A 206 -31.25 -0.09 -16.56
CA ALA A 206 -31.85 -0.45 -17.85
C ALA A 206 -32.47 -1.86 -17.82
N GLY A 207 -31.83 -2.80 -17.14
CA GLY A 207 -32.36 -4.15 -16.90
C GLY A 207 -33.68 -4.12 -16.13
N ALA A 208 -33.74 -3.38 -15.01
CA ALA A 208 -34.95 -3.23 -14.22
C ALA A 208 -36.09 -2.54 -14.98
N GLU A 209 -35.78 -1.50 -15.76
CA GLU A 209 -36.75 -0.82 -16.62
C GLU A 209 -37.32 -1.76 -17.69
N ARG A 210 -36.47 -2.56 -18.34
CA ARG A 210 -36.90 -3.56 -19.32
C ARG A 210 -37.84 -4.58 -18.67
N ASP A 211 -37.48 -5.10 -17.50
CA ASP A 211 -38.28 -6.12 -16.82
C ASP A 211 -39.65 -5.57 -16.40
N ALA A 212 -39.70 -4.31 -15.93
CA ALA A 212 -40.95 -3.60 -15.65
C ALA A 212 -41.80 -3.40 -16.92
N ALA A 213 -41.17 -3.02 -18.04
CA ALA A 213 -41.87 -2.85 -19.31
C ALA A 213 -42.44 -4.18 -19.84
N VAL A 214 -41.71 -5.29 -19.68
CA VAL A 214 -42.18 -6.64 -20.03
C VAL A 214 -43.39 -7.02 -19.16
N ALA A 215 -43.31 -6.81 -17.84
CA ALA A 215 -44.43 -7.09 -16.95
C ALA A 215 -45.67 -6.26 -17.31
N ALA A 216 -45.51 -4.97 -17.63
CA ALA A 216 -46.60 -4.11 -18.07
C ALA A 216 -47.23 -4.58 -19.38
N ARG A 217 -46.41 -5.00 -20.36
CA ARG A 217 -46.89 -5.56 -21.63
C ARG A 217 -47.68 -6.86 -21.41
N ASP A 218 -47.20 -7.73 -20.54
CA ASP A 218 -47.85 -9.01 -20.27
C ASP A 218 -49.19 -8.81 -19.56
N ALA A 219 -49.26 -7.85 -18.62
CA ALA A 219 -50.51 -7.44 -17.99
C ALA A 219 -51.52 -6.87 -19.01
N ALA A 220 -51.09 -5.96 -19.88
CA ALA A 220 -51.94 -5.40 -20.94
C ALA A 220 -52.43 -6.47 -21.92
N THR A 221 -51.60 -7.48 -22.20
CA THR A 221 -51.99 -8.63 -23.04
C THR A 221 -53.06 -9.47 -22.34
N ALA A 222 -52.90 -9.75 -21.05
CA ALA A 222 -53.89 -10.48 -20.26
C ALA A 222 -55.23 -9.73 -20.16
N GLU A 223 -55.20 -8.41 -19.97
CA GLU A 223 -56.39 -7.55 -19.99
C GLU A 223 -57.11 -7.61 -21.34
N ARG A 224 -56.36 -7.47 -22.45
CA ARG A 224 -56.91 -7.57 -23.81
C ARG A 224 -57.55 -8.93 -24.05
N ASP A 225 -56.89 -10.01 -23.65
CA ASP A 225 -57.40 -11.37 -23.82
C ASP A 225 -58.64 -11.63 -22.95
N GLY A 226 -58.71 -11.03 -21.76
CA GLY A 226 -59.91 -11.03 -20.91
C GLY A 226 -61.08 -10.28 -21.55
N ALA A 227 -60.83 -9.08 -22.06
CA ALA A 227 -61.83 -8.27 -22.78
C ALA A 227 -62.35 -9.00 -24.03
N ALA A 228 -61.47 -9.68 -24.78
CA ALA A 228 -61.87 -10.47 -25.93
C ALA A 228 -62.83 -11.61 -25.57
N ARG A 229 -62.61 -12.31 -24.45
CA ARG A 229 -63.53 -13.36 -23.96
C ARG A 229 -64.88 -12.78 -23.55
N ALA A 230 -64.88 -11.65 -22.85
CA ALA A 230 -66.11 -10.97 -22.45
C ALA A 230 -66.93 -10.52 -23.67
N ASN A 231 -66.26 -10.03 -24.72
CA ASN A 231 -66.94 -9.69 -25.99
C ASN A 231 -67.60 -10.92 -26.62
N VAL A 232 -66.92 -12.06 -26.69
CA VAL A 232 -67.52 -13.30 -27.21
C VAL A 232 -68.74 -13.73 -26.39
N GLU A 233 -68.67 -13.63 -25.06
CA GLU A 233 -69.82 -13.92 -24.18
C GLU A 233 -71.00 -12.99 -24.45
N LEU A 234 -70.74 -11.69 -24.62
CA LEU A 234 -71.76 -10.71 -24.97
C LEU A 234 -72.37 -10.98 -26.35
N GLU A 235 -71.57 -11.35 -27.35
CA GLU A 235 -72.06 -11.75 -28.68
C GLU A 235 -73.01 -12.94 -28.58
N HIS A 236 -72.65 -13.99 -27.82
CA HIS A 236 -73.54 -15.11 -27.55
C HIS A 236 -74.83 -14.66 -26.83
N ARG A 237 -74.73 -13.74 -25.87
CA ARG A 237 -75.88 -13.23 -25.12
C ARG A 237 -76.83 -12.42 -26.00
N VAL A 238 -76.31 -11.63 -26.93
CA VAL A 238 -77.10 -10.88 -27.90
C VAL A 238 -77.89 -11.85 -28.77
N VAL A 239 -77.24 -12.87 -29.33
CA VAL A 239 -77.92 -13.89 -30.15
C VAL A 239 -79.03 -14.59 -29.37
N GLU A 240 -78.80 -14.96 -28.10
CA GLU A 240 -79.82 -15.57 -27.25
C GLU A 240 -81.01 -14.63 -27.00
N LEU A 241 -80.75 -13.35 -26.73
CA LEU A 241 -81.81 -12.36 -26.54
C LEU A 241 -82.63 -12.14 -27.83
N ASP A 242 -82.00 -12.12 -28.99
CA ASP A 242 -82.68 -12.03 -30.28
C ASP A 242 -83.63 -13.20 -30.49
N HIS A 243 -83.20 -14.42 -30.17
CA HIS A 243 -84.08 -15.60 -30.22
C HIS A 243 -85.26 -15.48 -29.25
N GLN A 244 -85.05 -14.97 -28.04
CA GLN A 244 -86.12 -14.76 -27.06
C GLN A 244 -87.12 -13.70 -27.51
N VAL A 245 -86.64 -12.62 -28.15
CA VAL A 245 -87.49 -11.57 -28.72
C VAL A 245 -88.33 -12.16 -29.85
N ALA A 246 -87.72 -12.85 -30.82
CA ALA A 246 -88.44 -13.49 -31.91
C ALA A 246 -89.51 -14.48 -31.40
N ALA A 247 -89.20 -15.25 -30.35
CA ALA A 247 -90.16 -16.16 -29.73
C ALA A 247 -91.33 -15.42 -29.03
N ARG A 248 -91.10 -14.26 -28.42
CA ARG A 248 -92.15 -13.43 -27.81
C ARG A 248 -93.03 -12.80 -28.89
N ASP A 249 -92.43 -12.29 -29.96
CA ASP A 249 -93.16 -11.69 -31.08
C ASP A 249 -94.09 -12.71 -31.73
N GLY A 250 -93.61 -13.94 -31.98
CA GLY A 250 -94.46 -15.02 -32.48
C GLY A 250 -95.63 -15.39 -31.55
N ARG A 251 -95.45 -15.29 -30.22
CA ARG A 251 -96.55 -15.50 -29.25
C ARG A 251 -97.55 -14.33 -29.26
N LEU A 252 -97.06 -13.10 -29.41
CA LEU A 252 -97.92 -11.92 -29.54
C LEU A 252 -98.79 -12.02 -30.79
N ASP A 253 -98.20 -12.41 -31.93
CA ASP A 253 -98.94 -12.67 -33.16
C ASP A 253 -100.03 -13.72 -32.96
N GLU A 254 -99.73 -14.81 -32.26
CA GLU A 254 -100.72 -15.85 -31.97
C GLU A 254 -101.85 -15.34 -31.06
N LEU A 255 -101.50 -14.59 -30.00
CA LEU A 255 -102.49 -13.98 -29.12
C LEU A 255 -103.38 -12.98 -29.87
N MET A 256 -102.82 -12.18 -30.77
CA MET A 256 -103.59 -11.25 -31.61
C MET A 256 -104.58 -12.02 -32.49
N ARG A 257 -104.17 -13.11 -33.15
CA ARG A 257 -105.09 -13.96 -33.92
C ARG A 257 -106.22 -14.53 -33.06
N VAL A 258 -105.92 -14.98 -31.85
CA VAL A 258 -106.93 -15.50 -30.91
C VAL A 258 -107.91 -14.40 -30.49
N VAL A 259 -107.43 -13.17 -30.26
CA VAL A 259 -108.30 -12.01 -29.95
C VAL A 259 -109.20 -11.68 -31.15
N ASP A 260 -108.64 -11.59 -32.36
CA ASP A 260 -109.40 -11.30 -33.58
C ASP A 260 -110.48 -12.37 -33.83
N ASP A 261 -110.17 -13.66 -33.65
CA ASP A 261 -111.14 -14.75 -33.78
C ASP A 261 -112.23 -14.67 -32.70
N ARG A 262 -111.86 -14.37 -31.44
CA ARG A 262 -112.85 -14.16 -30.36
C ARG A 262 -113.77 -12.99 -30.67
N ASP A 263 -113.25 -11.88 -31.14
CA ASP A 263 -114.03 -10.70 -31.51
C ASP A 263 -114.98 -11.01 -32.67
N GLY A 264 -114.50 -11.73 -33.68
CA GLY A 264 -115.32 -12.24 -34.78
C GLY A 264 -116.45 -13.17 -34.30
N ARG A 265 -116.20 -14.05 -33.32
CA ARG A 265 -117.22 -14.92 -32.70
C ARG A 265 -118.23 -14.12 -31.87
N LEU A 266 -117.77 -13.17 -31.06
CA LEU A 266 -118.63 -12.29 -30.26
C LEU A 266 -119.59 -11.50 -31.16
N GLU A 267 -119.12 -11.01 -32.30
CA GLU A 267 -119.95 -10.28 -33.26
C GLU A 267 -121.01 -11.18 -33.93
N LYS A 268 -120.67 -12.43 -34.24
CA LYS A 268 -121.66 -13.43 -34.69
C LYS A 268 -122.72 -13.72 -33.62
N LEU A 269 -122.30 -13.90 -32.37
CA LEU A 269 -123.22 -14.12 -31.24
C LEU A 269 -124.14 -12.92 -31.02
N ARG A 270 -123.61 -11.69 -31.09
CA ARG A 270 -124.42 -10.45 -30.99
C ARG A 270 -125.49 -10.39 -32.06
N ARG A 271 -125.15 -10.70 -33.32
CA ARG A 271 -126.12 -10.78 -34.42
C ARG A 271 -127.18 -11.85 -34.19
N ALA A 272 -126.79 -13.06 -33.79
CA ALA A 272 -127.74 -14.13 -33.51
C ALA A 272 -128.71 -13.79 -32.36
N VAL A 273 -128.24 -13.12 -31.30
CA VAL A 273 -129.10 -12.65 -30.20
C VAL A 273 -130.06 -11.56 -30.69
N ALA A 274 -129.59 -10.62 -31.52
CA ALA A 274 -130.45 -9.60 -32.12
C ALA A 274 -131.55 -10.23 -33.01
N ASP A 275 -131.20 -11.22 -33.84
CA ASP A 275 -132.16 -11.94 -34.68
C ASP A 275 -133.17 -12.74 -33.85
N ALA A 276 -132.72 -13.42 -32.79
CA ALA A 276 -133.59 -14.20 -31.90
C ALA A 276 -134.56 -13.30 -31.10
N THR A 277 -134.13 -12.08 -30.73
CA THR A 277 -134.99 -11.12 -30.02
C THR A 277 -136.00 -10.42 -30.93
N LEU A 278 -135.74 -10.32 -32.24
CA LEU A 278 -136.70 -9.83 -33.25
C LEU A 278 -137.75 -10.89 -33.66
N GLY A 279 -137.50 -12.17 -33.38
CA GLY A 279 -138.33 -13.30 -33.77
C GLY A 279 -139.34 -13.80 -32.73
N TRP A 280 -139.48 -13.14 -31.57
CA TRP A 280 -140.47 -13.51 -30.55
C TRP A 280 -141.78 -12.74 -30.76
N PRO A 281 -142.90 -13.40 -31.14
CA PRO A 281 -144.21 -12.77 -31.08
C PRO A 281 -144.66 -12.67 -29.61
N SER A 282 -145.30 -11.55 -29.26
CA SER A 282 -145.92 -11.31 -27.94
C SER A 282 -147.02 -12.31 -27.62
#